data_AF-A0A7X5EAL2-F1
#
_entry.id   AF-A0A7X5EAL2-F1
#
_cell.length_a   1.000
_cell.length_b   1.000
_cell.length_c   1.000
_cell.angle_alpha   90.00
_cell.angle_beta   90.00
_cell.angle_gamma   90.00
#
_symmetry.space_group_name_H-M   'P 1'
#
loop_
_entity.id
_entity.type
_entity.pdbx_description
1 polymer ?
#
loop_
_entity_poly.entity_id
_entity_poly.type
_entity_poly.pdbx_seq_one_letter_code
_entity_poly.pdbx_strand_id
1 'polypeptide(L)'
;MRPALTPEARENQMISLAMDVAEERLRNGTASSQEIVHFLKLGSSREKHEQEKIALENELVKAKTEAVASAKDIKEMYDQAMASFRRYSGQEDDEDEY
;
A
#
# COMPACT_ATOMS: atom_id res chain seq x y z
N MET A 1 -9.70 -10.66 -27.97
CA MET A 1 -9.09 -10.54 -26.62
C MET A 1 -8.10 -11.67 -26.41
N ARG A 2 -6.87 -11.37 -25.95
CA ARG A 2 -5.91 -12.40 -25.55
C ARG A 2 -6.34 -12.99 -24.20
N PRO A 3 -6.39 -14.31 -24.00
CA PRO A 3 -6.84 -14.90 -22.74
C PRO A 3 -5.94 -14.47 -21.57
N ALA A 4 -6.55 -14.13 -20.44
CA ALA A 4 -5.84 -13.79 -19.21
C ALA A 4 -5.04 -14.99 -18.67
N LEU A 5 -3.78 -14.73 -18.32
CA LEU A 5 -2.84 -15.73 -17.80
C LEU A 5 -2.83 -15.81 -16.27
N THR A 6 -3.45 -14.83 -15.59
CA THR A 6 -3.58 -14.78 -14.13
C THR A 6 -5.04 -14.51 -13.72
N PRO A 7 -5.44 -14.87 -12.49
CA PRO A 7 -6.76 -14.52 -11.97
C PRO A 7 -7.05 -13.02 -12.00
N GLU A 8 -6.09 -12.18 -11.60
CA GLU A 8 -6.20 -10.72 -11.61
C GLU A 8 -6.40 -10.17 -13.03
N ALA A 9 -5.65 -10.70 -14.01
CA ALA A 9 -5.83 -10.29 -15.40
C ALA A 9 -7.22 -10.69 -15.93
N ARG A 10 -7.79 -11.79 -15.44
CA ARG A 10 -9.15 -12.22 -15.83
C ARG A 10 -10.20 -11.31 -15.20
N GLU A 11 -10.03 -10.93 -13.95
CA GLU A 11 -10.89 -9.97 -13.27
C GLU A 11 -10.91 -8.62 -14.01
N ASN A 12 -9.73 -8.10 -14.36
CA ASN A 12 -9.61 -6.86 -15.13
C ASN A 12 -10.27 -6.96 -16.51
N GLN A 13 -10.20 -8.12 -17.18
CA GLN A 13 -10.92 -8.35 -18.43
C GLN A 13 -12.44 -8.30 -18.24
N MET A 14 -12.96 -8.93 -17.18
CA MET A 14 -14.38 -8.90 -16.86
C MET A 14 -14.87 -7.49 -16.50
N ILE A 15 -14.08 -6.74 -15.74
CA ILE A 15 -14.37 -5.34 -15.41
C ILE A 15 -14.42 -4.49 -16.67
N SER A 16 -13.43 -4.63 -17.57
CA SER A 16 -13.42 -3.90 -18.85
C SER A 16 -14.68 -4.16 -19.65
N LEU A 17 -15.08 -5.44 -19.80
CA LEU A 17 -16.29 -5.81 -20.53
C LEU A 17 -17.55 -5.22 -19.88
N ALA A 18 -17.63 -5.24 -18.55
CA ALA A 18 -18.75 -4.64 -17.83
C ALA A 18 -18.82 -3.11 -18.02
N MET A 19 -17.67 -2.44 -18.05
CA MET A 19 -17.59 -0.99 -18.28
C MET A 19 -18.06 -0.62 -19.68
N ASP A 20 -17.64 -1.37 -20.71
CA ASP A 20 -18.07 -1.14 -22.10
C ASP A 20 -19.60 -1.26 -22.24
N VAL A 21 -20.18 -2.30 -21.65
CA VAL A 21 -21.63 -2.53 -21.66
C VAL A 21 -22.38 -1.42 -20.91
N ALA A 22 -21.86 -0.99 -19.76
CA ALA A 22 -22.47 0.09 -18.99
C ALA A 22 -22.41 1.42 -19.73
N GLU A 23 -21.29 1.72 -20.41
CA GLU A 23 -21.15 2.91 -21.24
C GLU A 23 -22.19 2.92 -22.37
N GLU A 24 -22.33 1.80 -23.10
CA GLU A 24 -23.32 1.67 -24.16
C GLU A 24 -24.75 1.91 -23.63
N ARG A 25 -25.09 1.29 -22.50
CA ARG A 25 -26.41 1.46 -21.86
C ARG A 25 -26.68 2.89 -21.39
N LEU A 26 -25.66 3.56 -20.85
CA LEU A 26 -25.77 4.95 -20.43
C LEU A 26 -26.01 5.87 -21.64
N ARG A 27 -25.27 5.67 -22.74
CA ARG A 27 -25.43 6.43 -23.98
C ARG A 27 -26.81 6.23 -24.62
N ASN A 28 -27.30 5.00 -24.60
CA ASN A 28 -28.59 4.62 -25.16
C ASN A 28 -29.78 4.94 -24.24
N GLY A 29 -29.54 5.42 -23.02
CA GLY A 29 -30.58 5.70 -22.03
C GLY A 29 -31.29 4.45 -21.49
N THR A 30 -30.70 3.26 -21.66
CA THR A 30 -31.24 1.97 -21.21
C THR A 30 -30.54 1.44 -19.95
N ALA A 31 -29.64 2.23 -19.36
CA ALA A 31 -29.00 1.90 -18.10
C ALA A 31 -30.03 1.78 -16.97
N SER A 32 -29.82 0.75 -16.15
CA SER A 32 -30.57 0.57 -14.92
C SER A 32 -30.26 1.68 -13.91
N SER A 33 -31.20 1.94 -13.01
CA SER A 33 -31.03 2.88 -11.91
C SER A 33 -29.84 2.52 -11.01
N GLN A 34 -29.51 1.23 -10.86
CA GLN A 34 -28.34 0.78 -10.12
C GLN A 34 -27.02 1.16 -10.82
N GLU A 35 -26.92 0.97 -12.14
CA GLU A 35 -25.75 1.38 -12.92
C GLU A 35 -25.53 2.89 -12.81
N ILE A 36 -26.60 3.68 -12.99
CA ILE A 36 -26.53 5.15 -12.89
C ILE A 36 -26.06 5.59 -11.50
N VAL A 37 -26.67 5.05 -10.43
CA VAL A 37 -26.27 5.39 -9.06
C VAL A 37 -24.83 4.98 -8.76
N HIS A 38 -24.38 3.82 -9.26
CA HIS A 38 -23.00 3.37 -9.08
C HIS A 38 -22.00 4.36 -9.68
N PHE A 39 -22.18 4.76 -10.94
CA PHE A 39 -21.28 5.72 -11.59
C PHE A 39 -21.36 7.13 -11.00
N LEU A 40 -22.55 7.58 -10.57
CA LEU A 40 -22.67 8.86 -9.87
C LEU A 40 -21.92 8.86 -8.54
N LYS A 41 -21.91 7.74 -7.81
CA LYS A 41 -21.12 7.59 -6.59
C LYS A 41 -19.63 7.63 -6.89
N LEU A 42 -19.17 6.87 -7.90
CA LEU A 42 -17.77 6.86 -8.34
C LEU A 42 -17.26 8.25 -8.75
N GLY A 43 -18.08 9.03 -9.45
CA GLY A 43 -17.71 10.39 -9.90
C GLY A 43 -17.85 11.48 -8.83
N SER A 44 -18.42 11.17 -7.67
CA SER A 44 -18.73 12.17 -6.64
C SER A 44 -17.46 12.76 -6.02
N SER A 45 -17.52 14.02 -5.58
CA SER A 45 -16.41 14.65 -4.84
C SER A 45 -16.06 13.89 -3.56
N ARG A 46 -17.05 13.25 -2.93
CA ARG A 46 -16.85 12.40 -1.76
C ARG A 46 -15.92 11.23 -2.06
N GLU A 47 -16.11 10.54 -3.19
CA GLU A 47 -15.26 9.40 -3.56
C GLU A 47 -13.81 9.85 -3.81
N LYS A 48 -13.62 11.00 -4.47
CA LYS A 48 -12.28 11.58 -4.68
C LYS A 48 -11.56 11.86 -3.35
N HIS A 49 -12.26 12.46 -2.39
CA HIS A 49 -11.69 12.73 -1.07
C HIS A 49 -11.42 11.45 -0.26
N GLU A 50 -12.26 10.41 -0.39
CA GLU A 50 -11.99 9.13 0.26
C GLU A 50 -10.76 8.45 -0.35
N GLN A 51 -10.61 8.48 -1.68
CA GLN A 51 -9.41 7.95 -2.35
C GLN A 51 -8.15 8.71 -1.94
N GLU A 52 -8.22 10.04 -1.85
CA GLU A 52 -7.11 10.88 -1.37
C GLU A 52 -6.75 10.54 0.08
N LYS A 53 -7.74 10.38 0.95
CA LYS A 53 -7.54 9.95 2.34
C LYS A 53 -6.86 8.58 2.40
N ILE A 54 -7.31 7.60 1.62
CA ILE A 54 -6.71 6.26 1.55
C ILE A 54 -5.25 6.35 1.07
N ALA A 55 -4.96 7.21 0.08
CA ALA A 55 -3.60 7.43 -0.39
C ALA A 55 -2.69 8.00 0.71
N LEU A 56 -3.17 9.01 1.44
CA LEU A 56 -2.45 9.61 2.57
C LEU A 56 -2.27 8.62 3.73
N GLU A 57 -3.27 7.78 4.01
CA GLU A 57 -3.16 6.72 5.01
C GLU A 57 -2.08 5.70 4.61
N ASN A 58 -2.00 5.31 3.33
CA ASN A 58 -0.95 4.43 2.84
C ASN A 58 0.45 5.05 2.97
N GLU A 59 0.60 6.33 2.64
CA GLU A 59 1.86 7.07 2.83
C GLU A 59 2.25 7.16 4.31
N LEU A 60 1.28 7.43 5.19
CA LEU A 60 1.51 7.47 6.63
C LEU A 60 1.95 6.11 7.17
N VAL A 61 1.31 5.03 6.73
CA VAL A 61 1.70 3.66 7.11
C VAL A 61 3.12 3.38 6.65
N LYS A 62 3.47 3.74 5.41
CA LYS A 62 4.82 3.56 4.88
C LYS A 62 5.86 4.35 5.69
N ALA A 63 5.60 5.62 5.98
CA ALA A 63 6.48 6.46 6.79
C ALA A 63 6.66 5.90 8.22
N LYS A 64 5.59 5.35 8.82
CA LYS A 64 5.67 4.67 10.12
C LYS A 64 6.54 3.41 10.04
N THR A 65 6.39 2.60 8.98
CA THR A 65 7.23 1.42 8.77
C THR A 65 8.70 1.81 8.65
N GLU A 66 9.01 2.85 7.87
CA GLU A 66 10.38 3.37 7.70
C GLU A 66 10.95 3.93 9.01
N ALA A 67 10.15 4.64 9.81
CA ALA A 67 10.56 5.14 11.12
C ALA A 67 10.88 4.01 12.11
N VAL A 68 10.06 2.95 12.12
CA VAL A 68 10.30 1.76 12.96
C VAL A 68 11.55 1.02 12.51
N ALA A 69 11.77 0.86 11.21
CA ALA A 69 12.99 0.26 10.67
C ALA A 69 14.23 1.10 11.04
N SER A 70 14.18 2.42 10.83
CA SER A 70 15.29 3.32 11.17
C SER A 70 15.62 3.32 12.66
N ALA A 71 14.61 3.23 13.53
CA ALA A 71 14.83 3.13 14.97
C ALA A 71 15.58 1.84 15.35
N LYS A 72 15.32 0.74 14.64
CA LYS A 72 16.05 -0.52 14.81
C LYS A 72 17.50 -0.38 14.35
N ASP A 73 17.73 0.23 13.19
CA ASP A 73 19.07 0.43 12.64
C ASP A 73 19.93 1.35 13.52
N ILE A 74 19.33 2.43 14.05
CA ILE A 74 20.01 3.34 15.00
C ILE A 74 20.40 2.58 16.27
N LYS A 75 19.52 1.71 16.79
CA LYS A 75 19.82 0.91 17.97
C LYS A 75 21.00 -0.04 17.69
N GLU A 76 20.99 -0.75 16.57
CA GLU A 76 22.09 -1.65 16.18
C GLU A 76 23.41 -0.89 16.04
N MET A 77 23.40 0.31 15.43
CA MET A 77 24.59 1.16 15.30
C MET A 77 25.10 1.63 16.67
N TYR A 78 24.21 1.99 17.59
CA TYR A 78 24.57 2.40 18.95
C TYR A 78 25.20 1.24 19.73
N ASP A 79 24.61 0.05 19.65
CA ASP A 79 25.12 -1.16 20.30
C ASP A 79 26.53 -1.51 19.76
N GLN A 80 26.73 -1.45 18.44
CA GLN A 80 28.05 -1.65 17.81
C GLN A 80 29.08 -0.60 18.22
N ALA A 81 28.68 0.68 18.29
CA ALA A 81 29.56 1.76 18.71
C ALA A 81 29.99 1.59 20.18
N MET A 82 29.04 1.29 21.07
CA MET A 82 29.33 1.03 22.48
C MET A 82 30.25 -0.19 22.66
N ALA A 83 30.02 -1.28 21.93
CA ALA A 83 30.91 -2.45 21.94
C ALA A 83 32.33 -2.09 21.48
N SER A 84 32.46 -1.27 20.43
CA SER A 84 33.76 -0.80 19.91
C SER A 84 34.50 0.08 20.93
N PHE A 85 33.78 0.97 21.63
CA PHE A 85 34.38 1.80 22.68
C PHE A 85 34.82 0.99 23.90
N ARG A 86 34.04 -0.01 24.34
CA ARG A 86 34.45 -0.93 25.42
C ARG A 86 35.75 -1.64 25.07
N ARG A 87 35.80 -2.26 23.89
CA ARG A 87 36.99 -2.95 23.37
C ARG A 87 38.21 -2.03 23.27
N TYR A 88 38.04 -0.77 22.86
CA TYR A 88 39.14 0.19 22.76
C TYR A 88 39.61 0.71 24.13
N SER A 89 38.71 0.80 25.11
CA SER A 89 39.03 1.25 26.48
C SER A 89 39.83 0.25 27.32
N GLY A 90 40.15 -0.93 26.77
CA GLY A 90 40.91 -1.97 27.46
C GLY A 90 40.10 -2.76 28.48
N GLN A 91 38.76 -2.60 28.49
CA GLN A 91 37.85 -3.59 29.05
C GLN A 91 37.74 -4.71 28.01
N GLU A 92 38.61 -5.71 28.12
CA GLU A 92 38.28 -7.04 27.59
C GLU A 92 37.09 -7.51 28.42
N ASP A 93 35.97 -7.79 27.75
CA ASP A 93 34.87 -8.52 28.38
C ASP A 93 35.47 -9.87 28.79
N ASP A 94 35.81 -10.02 30.07
CA ASP A 94 35.92 -11.31 30.74
C ASP A 94 34.51 -11.94 30.75
N GLU A 95 34.02 -12.32 29.58
CA GLU A 95 32.95 -13.30 29.40
C GLU A 95 33.58 -14.65 29.02
N ASP A 96 34.60 -15.06 29.79
CA ASP A 96 34.91 -16.47 29.98
C ASP A 96 34.03 -16.99 31.13
N GLU A 97 33.18 -17.96 30.79
CA GLU A 97 32.61 -19.00 31.67
C GLU A 97 31.48 -18.58 32.64
N TYR A 98 30.22 -18.88 32.29
CA TYR A 98 29.31 -19.85 32.96
C TYR A 98 27.91 -19.90 32.33
#